data_AF-D9PGP2-F1
#
_entry.id   AF-D9PGP2-F1
#
_cell.length_a   1.000
_cell.length_b   1.000
_cell.length_c   1.000
_cell.angle_alpha   90.00
_cell.angle_beta   90.00
_cell.angle_gamma   90.00
#
_symmetry.space_group_name_H-M   'P 1'
#
loop_
_entity.id
_entity.type
_entity.pdbx_description
1 polymer ?
#
loop_
_entity_poly.entity_id
_entity_poly.type
_entity_poly.pdbx_seq_one_letter_code
_entity_poly.pdbx_strand_id
1 'polypeptide(L)' 'MIETSDISQSLEKLETRIGTTFIDRVHLLTAVTHRSYLNEHREATQSHNERYEFLGDAVLELVITD' A
#
# COMPACT_ATOMS: atom_id res chain seq x y z
N MET A 1 -20.15 10.87 5.12
CA MET A 1 -19.63 9.69 4.40
C MET A 1 -18.47 10.18 3.57
N ILE A 2 -17.23 9.99 4.02
CA ILE A 2 -16.07 10.24 3.15
C ILE A 2 -16.11 9.11 2.12
N GLU A 3 -16.26 9.52 0.87
CA GLU A 3 -16.64 8.67 -0.26
C GLU A 3 -15.51 7.70 -0.62
N THR A 4 -15.82 6.41 -0.69
CA THR A 4 -14.97 5.34 -1.25
C THR A 4 -14.45 5.62 -2.66
N SER A 5 -15.05 6.61 -3.33
CA SER A 5 -14.67 7.18 -4.63
C SER A 5 -13.27 7.81 -4.65
N ASP A 6 -12.89 8.54 -3.60
CA ASP A 6 -11.69 9.41 -3.62
C ASP A 6 -10.38 8.61 -3.49
N ILE A 7 -10.37 7.59 -2.63
CA ILE A 7 -9.22 6.69 -2.47
C ILE A 7 -8.97 5.91 -3.76
N SER A 8 -10.03 5.39 -4.39
CA SER A 8 -9.91 4.62 -5.63
C SER A 8 -9.27 5.45 -6.75
N GLN A 9 -9.68 6.72 -6.89
CA GLN A 9 -9.07 7.64 -7.85
C GLN A 9 -7.61 7.96 -7.52
N SER A 10 -7.29 8.11 -6.22
CA SER A 10 -5.92 8.37 -5.78
C SER A 10 -4.99 7.18 -6.06
N LEU A 11 -5.47 5.95 -5.87
CA LEU A 11 -4.74 4.73 -6.21
C LEU A 11 -4.49 4.64 -7.72
N GLU A 12 -5.50 4.95 -8.55
CA GLU A 12 -5.33 4.99 -10.02
C GLU A 12 -4.29 6.01 -10.48
N LYS A 13 -4.29 7.21 -9.87
CA LYS A 13 -3.27 8.22 -10.11
C LYS A 13 -1.88 7.71 -9.72
N LEU A 14 -1.77 6.97 -8.61
CA LEU A 14 -0.49 6.40 -8.18
C LEU A 14 0.00 5.32 -9.16
N GLU A 15 -0.84 4.36 -9.54
CA GLU A 15 -0.55 3.33 -10.55
C GLU A 15 -0.03 3.94 -11.85
N THR A 16 -0.72 4.99 -12.33
CA THR A 16 -0.32 5.73 -13.54
C THR A 16 1.05 6.37 -13.38
N ARG A 17 1.35 6.98 -12.22
CA ARG A 17 2.61 7.67 -11.97
C ARG A 17 3.82 6.74 -11.85
N ILE A 18 3.63 5.54 -11.29
CA ILE A 18 4.68 4.53 -11.17
C ILE A 18 4.76 3.61 -12.40
N GLY A 19 3.85 3.76 -13.36
CA GLY A 19 3.81 2.98 -14.60
C GLY A 19 3.51 1.49 -14.38
N THR A 20 2.81 1.14 -13.30
CA THR A 20 2.51 -0.24 -12.92
C THR A 20 1.05 -0.37 -12.49
N THR A 21 0.38 -1.42 -12.97
CA THR A 21 -0.97 -1.80 -12.55
C THR A 21 -0.92 -2.98 -11.59
N PHE A 22 -1.70 -2.94 -10.52
CA PHE A 22 -1.84 -4.06 -9.60
C PHE A 22 -3.01 -4.95 -10.00
N ILE A 23 -2.77 -6.27 -10.03
CA ILE A 23 -3.83 -7.27 -10.29
C ILE A 23 -4.88 -7.20 -9.19
N ASP A 24 -4.43 -7.08 -7.94
CA ASP A 24 -5.29 -6.87 -6.78
C ASP A 24 -4.91 -5.55 -6.09
N ARG A 25 -5.81 -4.57 -6.14
CA ARG A 25 -5.63 -3.24 -5.52
C ARG A 25 -5.57 -3.31 -3.99
N VAL A 26 -5.96 -4.42 -3.35
CA VAL A 26 -5.77 -4.63 -1.92
C VAL A 26 -4.29 -4.60 -1.56
N HIS A 27 -3.41 -5.10 -2.43
CA HIS A 27 -1.96 -5.03 -2.21
C HIS A 27 -1.45 -3.59 -2.25
N LEU A 28 -1.89 -2.81 -3.23
CA LEU A 28 -1.52 -1.40 -3.31
C LEU A 28 -2.04 -0.61 -2.11
N LEU A 29 -3.31 -0.81 -1.73
CA LEU A 29 -3.91 -0.17 -0.56
C LEU A 29 -3.13 -0.53 0.72
N THR A 30 -2.82 -1.82 0.91
CA THR A 30 -2.02 -2.28 2.06
C THR A 30 -0.64 -1.65 2.07
N ALA A 31 0.03 -1.53 0.91
CA ALA A 31 1.36 -0.94 0.79
C ALA A 31 1.40 0.54 1.18
N VAL A 32 0.32 1.29 0.92
CA VAL A 32 0.23 2.72 1.25
C VAL A 32 -0.40 3.00 2.62
N THR A 33 -0.95 1.99 3.29
CA THR A 33 -1.54 2.13 4.63
C THR A 33 -0.48 1.93 5.71
N HIS A 34 -0.16 3.00 6.44
CA HIS A 34 0.73 2.96 7.58
C HIS A 34 0.00 2.53 8.87
N ARG A 35 0.71 1.85 9.79
CA ARG A 35 0.15 1.40 11.07
C ARG A 35 -0.44 2.52 11.95
N SER A 36 0.10 3.74 11.88
CA SER A 36 -0.45 4.88 12.63
C SER A 36 -1.90 5.17 12.28
N TYR A 37 -2.27 5.01 11.00
CA TYR A 37 -3.65 5.23 10.57
C TYR A 37 -4.61 4.24 11.24
N LEU A 38 -4.24 2.95 11.32
CA LEU A 38 -5.04 1.92 11.99
C LEU A 38 -5.10 2.12 13.51
N ASN A 39 -4.03 2.64 14.12
CA ASN A 39 -4.02 2.95 15.55
C ASN A 39 -5.03 4.07 15.90
N GLU A 40 -5.18 5.05 15.00
CA GLU A 40 -6.13 6.16 15.15
C GLU A 40 -7.56 5.75 14.74
N HIS A 41 -7.71 4.76 13.86
CA HIS A 41 -8.98 4.28 13.33
C HIS A 41 -9.17 2.80 13.64
N ARG A 42 -9.43 2.47 14.91
CA ARG A 42 -9.53 1.08 15.40
C ARG A 42 -10.63 0.24 14.74
N GLU A 43 -11.62 0.89 14.13
CA GLU A 43 -12.70 0.25 13.36
C GLU A 43 -12.24 -0.20 11.96
N ALA A 44 -11.08 0.26 11.48
CA ALA A 44 -10.56 -0.09 10.18
C ALA A 44 -10.01 -1.52 10.19
N THR A 45 -10.58 -2.38 9.34
CA THR A 45 -10.19 -3.80 9.21
C THR A 45 -9.10 -4.03 8.14
N GLN A 46 -8.53 -2.95 7.61
CA GLN A 46 -7.54 -3.00 6.53
C GLN A 46 -6.18 -3.44 7.08
N SER A 47 -5.37 -4.09 6.24
CA SER A 47 -3.99 -4.41 6.59
C SER A 47 -3.07 -3.18 6.45
N HIS A 48 -1.94 -3.19 7.13
CA HIS A 48 -0.90 -2.16 7.03
C HIS A 48 0.39 -2.70 6.40
N ASN A 49 1.27 -1.78 6.00
CA ASN A 49 2.44 -2.05 5.18
C ASN A 49 3.64 -2.73 5.88
N GLU A 50 3.71 -2.89 7.21
CA GLU A 50 4.91 -3.42 7.91
C GLU A 50 5.45 -4.75 7.31
N ARG A 51 4.57 -5.67 6.92
CA ARG A 51 5.01 -6.94 6.29
C ARG A 51 5.59 -6.74 4.90
N TYR A 52 5.12 -5.74 4.17
CA TYR A 52 5.62 -5.40 2.83
C TYR A 52 6.91 -4.60 2.90
N GLU A 53 7.07 -3.75 3.92
CA GLU A 53 8.34 -3.07 4.22
C GLU A 53 9.45 -4.10 4.47
N PHE A 54 9.21 -5.05 5.38
CA PHE A 54 10.17 -6.13 5.66
C PHE A 54 10.52 -6.96 4.42
N LEU A 55 9.53 -7.31 3.59
CA LEU A 55 9.76 -8.05 2.35
C LEU A 55 10.52 -7.20 1.33
N GLY A 56 10.19 -5.92 1.23
CA GLY A 56 10.84 -4.97 0.33
C GLY A 56 12.32 -4.84 0.64
N ASP A 57 12.67 -4.70 1.91
CA ASP A 57 14.06 -4.62 2.36
C ASP A 57 14.86 -5.87 1.95
N ALA A 58 14.32 -7.06 2.20
CA ALA A 58 14.97 -8.33 1.82
C ALA A 58 15.15 -8.47 0.30
N VAL A 59 14.18 -8.03 -0.50
CA VAL A 59 14.29 -8.05 -1.97
C VAL A 59 15.30 -7.02 -2.47
N LEU A 60 15.29 -5.81 -1.91
CA LEU A 60 16.26 -4.77 -2.26
C LEU A 60 17.69 -5.19 -1.90
N GLU A 61 17.87 -5.78 -0.72
CA GLU A 61 19.15 -6.34 -0.30
C GLU A 61 19.64 -7.38 -1.31
N LEU A 62 18.79 -8.36 -1.67
CA LEU A 62 19.12 -9.39 -2.65
C LEU A 62 19.57 -8.79 -4.00
N VAL A 63 18.80 -7.83 -4.53
CA VAL A 63 19.06 -7.23 -5.85
C VAL A 63 20.33 -6.37 -5.87
N ILE A 64 20.70 -5.75 -4.75
CA ILE A 64 21.88 -4.89 -4.67
C ILE A 64 23.17 -5.70 -4.44
N THR A 65 23.06 -6.87 -3.79
CA THR A 65 24.24 -7.70 -3.45
C THR A 65 24.72 -8.64 -4.55
N ASP A 66 23.96 -8.78 -5.64
CA ASP A 66 24.29 -9.64 -6.81
C ASP A 66 24.91 -8.84 -7.97
#